data_AF-A0A7V2HBX3-F1
#
_entry.id   AF-A0A7V2HBX3-F1
#
_cell.length_a   1.000
_cell.length_b   1.000
_cell.length_c   1.000
_cell.angle_alpha   90.00
_cell.angle_beta   90.00
_cell.angle_gamma   90.00
#
_symmetry.space_group_name_H-M   'P 1'
#
loop_
_entity.id
_entity.type
_entity.pdbx_description
1 polymer ?
#
loop_
_entity_poly.entity_id
_entity_poly.type
_entity_poly.pdbx_seq_one_letter_code
_entity_poly.pdbx_strand_id
1 'polypeptide(L)'
;MSINIGMGEATQNPKLIDGAANELAAIAGQRPVVTKAKKSVAAFKVREGMPIGVMVTLRGDRMFEFLDRLMNVALPRVRDFRGVSTRSFDGRGNYTLGLKDQLIFPEIDFNKVEKTKGMNICITTTAKTDAEGMALLKNMGMPFRQQ
;
A
#
# COMPACT_ATOMS: atom_id res chain seq x y z
N MET A 1 -5.36 7.81 -5.49
CA MET A 1 -4.62 6.59 -5.10
C MET A 1 -4.94 6.21 -3.67
N SER A 2 -4.98 4.93 -3.35
CA SER A 2 -5.26 4.42 -2.00
C SER A 2 -4.17 3.48 -1.52
N ILE A 3 -3.77 3.59 -0.27
CA ILE A 3 -2.80 2.70 0.38
C ILE A 3 -3.50 2.05 1.57
N ASN A 4 -3.38 0.73 1.72
CA ASN A 4 -3.98 0.00 2.82
C ASN A 4 -3.03 -1.06 3.39
N ILE A 5 -3.10 -1.22 4.71
CA ILE A 5 -2.39 -2.26 5.46
C ILE A 5 -3.47 -3.10 6.16
N GLY A 6 -3.54 -4.37 5.80
CA GLY A 6 -4.39 -5.35 6.47
C GLY A 6 -3.70 -5.88 7.72
N MET A 7 -4.35 -5.76 8.88
CA MET A 7 -3.81 -6.19 10.17
C MET A 7 -4.72 -7.26 10.79
N GLY A 8 -4.71 -8.46 10.22
CA GLY A 8 -5.53 -9.58 10.74
C GLY A 8 -5.19 -9.95 12.19
N GLU A 9 -3.91 -9.81 12.57
CA GLU A 9 -3.42 -10.07 13.93
C GLU A 9 -3.83 -8.99 14.95
N ALA A 10 -4.30 -7.82 14.48
CA ALA A 10 -4.80 -6.76 15.37
C ALA A 10 -6.05 -7.18 16.16
N THR A 11 -6.73 -8.25 15.71
CA THR A 11 -7.83 -8.87 16.46
C THR A 11 -7.42 -9.36 17.83
N GLN A 12 -6.14 -9.75 17.99
CA GLN A 12 -5.58 -10.23 19.26
C GLN A 12 -4.77 -9.13 19.97
N ASN A 13 -4.10 -8.27 19.20
CA ASN A 13 -3.31 -7.16 19.76
C ASN A 13 -3.66 -5.83 19.08
N PRO A 14 -4.62 -5.07 19.65
CA PRO A 14 -5.04 -3.78 19.09
C PRO A 14 -3.92 -2.74 18.96
N LYS A 15 -2.86 -2.82 19.79
CA LYS A 15 -1.74 -1.86 19.75
C LYS A 15 -0.98 -1.89 18.41
N LEU A 16 -1.06 -3.00 17.68
CA LEU A 16 -0.45 -3.13 16.35
C LEU A 16 -1.08 -2.16 15.33
N ILE A 17 -2.33 -1.74 15.54
CA ILE A 17 -2.99 -0.75 14.69
C ILE A 17 -2.35 0.62 14.85
N ASP A 18 -2.02 1.02 16.08
CA ASP A 18 -1.41 2.31 16.35
C ASP A 18 -0.01 2.39 15.72
N GLY A 19 0.78 1.31 15.83
CA GLY A 19 2.06 1.19 15.14
C GLY A 19 1.92 1.30 13.61
N ALA A 20 1.00 0.52 13.02
CA ALA A 20 0.75 0.58 11.57
C ALA A 20 0.23 1.96 11.12
N ALA A 21 -0.59 2.63 11.94
CA ALA A 21 -1.09 3.97 11.65
C ALA A 21 0.04 5.01 11.66
N ASN A 22 0.98 4.91 12.61
CA ASN A 22 2.12 5.81 12.71
C ASN A 22 3.11 5.59 11.55
N GLU A 23 3.42 4.33 11.23
CA GLU A 23 4.27 3.97 10.08
C GLU A 23 3.64 4.47 8.76
N LEU A 24 2.34 4.22 8.55
CA LEU A 24 1.65 4.68 7.34
C LEU A 24 1.53 6.20 7.29
N ALA A 25 1.39 6.89 8.43
CA ALA A 25 1.41 8.34 8.47
C ALA A 25 2.77 8.91 8.07
N ALA A 26 3.86 8.32 8.58
CA ALA A 26 5.23 8.71 8.22
C ALA A 26 5.49 8.50 6.73
N ILE A 27 5.06 7.35 6.19
CA ILE A 27 5.21 7.07 4.77
C ILE A 27 4.31 8.00 3.94
N ALA A 28 3.03 8.17 4.26
CA ALA A 28 2.08 8.84 3.37
C ALA A 28 2.04 10.38 3.54
N GLY A 29 2.69 10.94 4.56
CA GLY A 29 2.58 12.36 4.92
C GLY A 29 1.16 12.79 5.32
N GLN A 30 0.30 11.83 5.64
CA GLN A 30 -1.11 12.05 5.94
C GLN A 30 -1.60 11.03 6.98
N ARG A 31 -2.34 11.52 7.98
CA ARG A 31 -2.93 10.67 9.01
C ARG A 31 -3.88 9.64 8.38
N PRO A 32 -3.65 8.33 8.56
CA PRO A 32 -4.53 7.30 8.03
C PRO A 32 -5.79 7.14 8.88
N VAL A 33 -6.78 6.49 8.28
CA VAL A 33 -8.03 6.09 8.92
C VAL A 33 -7.94 4.62 9.32
N VAL A 34 -8.33 4.30 10.55
CA VAL A 34 -8.45 2.92 11.03
C VAL A 34 -9.69 2.27 10.40
N THR A 35 -9.49 1.14 9.73
CA THR A 35 -10.60 0.38 9.14
C THR A 35 -11.15 -0.62 10.14
N LYS A 36 -12.48 -0.63 10.27
CA LYS A 36 -13.20 -1.51 11.18
C LYS A 36 -13.93 -2.60 10.41
N ALA A 37 -14.05 -3.78 11.01
CA ALA A 37 -14.81 -4.88 10.46
C ALA A 37 -16.29 -4.51 10.34
N LYS A 38 -16.87 -4.71 9.15
CA LYS A 38 -18.30 -4.45 8.88
C LYS A 38 -19.21 -5.60 9.32
N LYS A 39 -18.65 -6.80 9.51
CA LYS A 39 -19.38 -8.02 9.85
C LYS A 39 -18.51 -8.88 10.75
N SER A 40 -19.16 -9.67 11.61
CA SER A 40 -18.50 -10.70 12.40
C SER A 40 -18.23 -11.94 11.55
N VAL A 41 -17.00 -12.48 11.61
CA VAL A 41 -16.61 -13.69 10.89
C VAL A 41 -15.81 -14.61 11.84
N ALA A 42 -16.43 -15.71 12.24
CA ALA A 42 -15.88 -16.62 13.25
C ALA A 42 -14.54 -17.25 12.82
N ALA A 43 -14.42 -17.64 11.55
CA ALA A 43 -13.19 -18.26 11.01
C ALA A 43 -11.95 -17.36 11.16
N PHE A 44 -12.14 -16.03 11.13
CA PHE A 44 -11.06 -15.05 11.32
C PHE A 44 -10.99 -14.49 12.74
N LYS A 45 -11.85 -14.96 13.66
CA LYS A 45 -11.99 -14.43 15.02
C LYS A 45 -12.27 -12.91 15.05
N VAL A 46 -12.97 -12.40 14.03
CA VAL A 46 -13.30 -10.98 13.89
C VAL A 46 -14.75 -10.74 14.35
N ARG A 47 -14.98 -9.70 15.15
CA ARG A 47 -16.32 -9.17 15.47
C ARG A 47 -16.54 -7.85 14.76
N GLU A 48 -17.79 -7.54 14.45
CA GLU A 48 -18.18 -6.24 13.92
C GLU A 48 -17.66 -5.08 14.79
N GLY A 49 -17.20 -4.01 14.15
CA GLY A 49 -16.62 -2.84 14.80
C GLY A 49 -15.16 -2.99 15.24
N MET A 50 -14.58 -4.21 15.20
CA MET A 50 -13.18 -4.40 15.56
C MET A 50 -12.22 -3.73 14.56
N PRO A 51 -11.15 -3.07 15.03
CA PRO A 51 -10.08 -2.58 14.16
C PRO A 51 -9.38 -3.75 13.46
N ILE A 52 -9.25 -3.67 12.13
CA ILE A 52 -8.65 -4.75 11.31
C ILE A 52 -7.58 -4.26 10.33
N GLY A 53 -7.35 -2.94 10.27
CA GLY A 53 -6.35 -2.38 9.38
C GLY A 53 -6.32 -0.85 9.43
N VAL A 54 -5.49 -0.30 8.56
CA VAL A 54 -5.36 1.14 8.36
C VAL A 54 -5.32 1.44 6.87
N MET A 55 -5.88 2.57 6.48
CA MET A 55 -5.83 3.03 5.09
C MET A 55 -5.70 4.54 4.98
N VAL A 56 -5.13 4.99 3.87
CA VAL A 56 -5.06 6.40 3.52
C VAL A 56 -5.35 6.55 2.03
N THR A 57 -6.05 7.63 1.68
CA THR A 57 -6.27 7.99 0.27
C THR A 57 -5.54 9.29 -0.02
N LEU A 58 -4.65 9.23 -0.99
CA LEU A 58 -3.85 10.36 -1.46
C LEU A 58 -4.41 10.89 -2.77
N ARG A 59 -4.48 12.22 -2.88
CA ARG A 59 -4.96 12.99 -4.05
C ARG A 59 -4.09 14.23 -4.24
N GLY A 60 -4.11 14.81 -5.44
CA GLY A 60 -3.34 16.01 -5.78
C GLY A 60 -1.84 15.80 -5.58
N ASP A 61 -1.14 16.84 -5.13
CA ASP A 61 0.33 16.87 -5.06
C ASP A 61 0.90 15.76 -4.19
N ARG A 62 0.30 15.49 -3.02
CA ARG A 62 0.74 14.41 -2.11
C ARG A 62 0.71 13.03 -2.78
N MET A 63 -0.22 12.81 -3.70
CA MET A 63 -0.28 11.55 -4.45
C MET A 63 0.93 11.42 -5.39
N PHE A 64 1.24 12.49 -6.12
CA PHE A 64 2.36 12.48 -7.07
C PHE A 64 3.70 12.41 -6.35
N GLU A 65 3.87 13.12 -5.24
CA GLU A 65 5.06 13.04 -4.38
C GLU A 65 5.28 11.62 -3.83
N PHE A 66 4.22 10.97 -3.30
CA PHE A 66 4.32 9.59 -2.86
C PHE A 66 4.67 8.65 -4.02
N LEU A 67 4.06 8.84 -5.18
CA LEU A 67 4.27 7.97 -6.34
C LEU A 67 5.71 8.10 -6.86
N ASP A 68 6.24 9.32 -6.94
CA ASP A 68 7.62 9.60 -7.30
C ASP A 68 8.59 8.89 -6.34
N ARG A 69 8.43 9.11 -5.04
CA ARG A 69 9.26 8.44 -4.02
C ARG A 69 9.11 6.92 -4.04
N LEU A 70 7.90 6.40 -4.29
CA LEU A 70 7.68 4.96 -4.43
C LEU A 70 8.52 4.39 -5.58
N MET A 71 8.47 5.02 -6.76
CA MET A 71 9.13 4.54 -7.96
C MET A 71 10.64 4.71 -7.92
N ASN A 72 11.11 5.88 -7.44
CA ASN A 72 12.51 6.28 -7.54
C ASN A 72 13.34 5.95 -6.28
N VAL A 73 12.70 5.75 -5.12
CA VAL A 73 13.40 5.51 -3.85
C VAL A 73 13.02 4.17 -3.23
N ALA A 74 11.74 3.86 -3.07
CA ALA A 74 11.30 2.69 -2.33
C ALA A 74 11.46 1.38 -3.13
N LEU A 75 10.96 1.34 -4.37
CA LEU A 75 11.01 0.12 -5.20
C LEU A 75 12.44 -0.38 -5.49
N PRO A 76 13.44 0.48 -5.79
CA PRO A 76 14.82 0.04 -5.96
C PRO A 76 15.44 -0.61 -4.72
N ARG A 77 14.93 -0.32 -3.52
CA ARG A 77 15.40 -0.91 -2.25
C ARG A 77 14.82 -2.29 -1.98
N VAL A 78 13.87 -2.76 -2.78
CA VAL A 78 13.35 -4.13 -2.68
C VAL A 78 14.46 -5.11 -3.02
N ARG A 79 14.70 -6.09 -2.14
CA ARG A 79 15.70 -7.14 -2.40
C ARG A 79 15.33 -7.93 -3.66
N ASP A 80 16.33 -8.17 -4.52
CA ASP A 80 16.16 -8.88 -5.79
C ASP A 80 15.10 -8.23 -6.72
N PHE A 81 15.00 -6.90 -6.71
CA PHE A 81 14.02 -6.17 -7.52
C PHE A 81 14.26 -6.39 -9.01
N ARG A 82 13.26 -6.96 -9.70
CA ARG A 82 13.26 -7.18 -11.16
C ARG A 82 12.21 -6.35 -11.88
N GLY A 83 11.66 -5.33 -11.22
CA GLY A 83 10.49 -4.60 -11.68
C GLY A 83 9.17 -5.18 -11.17
N VAL A 84 8.12 -4.38 -11.27
CA VAL A 84 6.77 -4.75 -10.85
C VAL A 84 6.01 -5.50 -11.94
N SER A 85 5.08 -6.36 -11.54
CA SER A 85 4.28 -7.18 -12.46
C SER A 85 3.40 -6.31 -13.36
N THR A 86 3.34 -6.62 -14.65
CA THR A 86 2.39 -6.02 -15.60
C THR A 86 0.99 -6.65 -15.52
N ARG A 87 0.80 -7.71 -14.73
CA ARG A 87 -0.46 -8.47 -14.62
C ARG A 87 -1.40 -7.99 -13.52
N SER A 88 -1.03 -6.95 -12.78
CA SER A 88 -1.80 -6.48 -11.62
C SER A 88 -2.78 -5.35 -11.95
N PHE A 89 -3.17 -5.23 -13.22
CA PHE A 89 -4.26 -4.36 -13.64
C PHE A 89 -5.61 -5.05 -13.45
N ASP A 90 -6.67 -4.26 -13.25
CA ASP A 90 -8.02 -4.75 -12.93
C ASP A 90 -8.96 -4.89 -14.15
N GLY A 91 -8.44 -4.72 -15.38
CA GLY A 91 -9.23 -4.70 -16.61
C GLY A 91 -9.84 -3.33 -16.94
N ARG A 92 -9.73 -2.36 -16.03
CA ARG A 92 -10.28 -1.00 -16.17
C ARG A 92 -9.20 0.07 -15.99
N GLY A 93 -7.94 -0.29 -16.25
CA GLY A 93 -6.83 0.66 -16.20
C GLY A 93 -6.36 1.07 -14.80
N ASN A 94 -6.86 0.43 -13.73
CA ASN A 94 -6.31 0.64 -12.38
C ASN A 94 -5.27 -0.41 -12.06
N TYR A 95 -4.22 -0.01 -11.35
CA TYR A 95 -3.11 -0.88 -11.00
C TYR A 95 -3.02 -1.11 -9.50
N THR A 96 -2.83 -2.35 -9.08
CA THR A 96 -2.60 -2.68 -7.66
C THR A 96 -1.22 -3.28 -7.46
N LEU A 97 -0.41 -2.62 -6.63
CA LEU A 97 0.90 -3.10 -6.20
C LEU A 97 0.81 -3.64 -4.77
N GLY A 98 1.20 -4.90 -4.58
CA GLY A 98 1.42 -5.48 -3.26
C GLY A 98 2.89 -5.36 -2.84
N LEU A 99 3.13 -4.75 -1.69
CA LEU A 99 4.44 -4.70 -1.03
C LEU A 99 4.43 -5.65 0.16
N LYS A 100 5.51 -6.43 0.29
CA LYS A 100 5.65 -7.39 1.40
C LYS A 100 6.20 -6.76 2.68
N ASP A 101 6.94 -5.66 2.54
CA ASP A 101 7.72 -5.07 3.61
C ASP A 101 7.69 -3.54 3.52
N GLN A 102 7.39 -2.88 4.63
CA GLN A 102 7.39 -1.42 4.75
C GLN A 102 8.80 -0.82 4.95
N LEU A 103 9.80 -1.64 5.27
CA LEU A 103 11.19 -1.19 5.51
C LEU A 103 11.89 -0.63 4.26
N ILE A 104 11.29 -0.80 3.08
CA ILE A 104 11.80 -0.20 1.84
C ILE A 104 11.65 1.33 1.83
N PHE A 105 10.79 1.88 2.66
CA PHE A 105 10.59 3.33 2.79
C PHE A 105 11.63 3.93 3.75
N PRO A 106 12.33 5.02 3.37
CA PRO A 106 13.37 5.63 4.22
C PRO A 106 12.82 6.27 5.50
N GLU A 107 11.52 6.59 5.53
CA GLU A 107 10.85 7.17 6.70
C GLU A 107 10.64 6.15 7.84
N ILE A 108 10.81 4.86 7.55
CA ILE A 108 10.65 3.80 8.54
C ILE A 108 11.97 3.52 9.25
N ASP A 109 11.99 3.77 10.56
CA ASP A 109 13.09 3.40 11.45
C ASP A 109 13.00 1.90 11.79
N PHE A 110 13.93 1.13 11.23
CA PHE A 110 14.03 -0.31 11.46
C PHE A 110 14.03 -0.70 12.94
N ASN A 111 14.67 0.10 13.81
CA ASN A 111 14.79 -0.23 15.23
C ASN A 111 13.46 -0.11 15.99
N LYS A 112 12.48 0.59 15.42
CA LYS A 112 11.15 0.78 16.01
C LYS A 112 10.12 -0.19 15.45
N VAL A 113 10.47 -0.98 14.43
CA VAL A 113 9.56 -1.93 13.80
C VAL A 113 9.58 -3.25 14.56
N GLU A 114 8.51 -3.53 15.30
CA GLU A 114 8.33 -4.82 15.99
C GLU A 114 8.17 -5.99 15.01
N LYS A 115 7.48 -5.74 13.89
CA LYS A 115 7.17 -6.74 12.87
C LYS A 115 6.99 -6.10 11.50
N THR A 116 7.47 -6.80 10.48
CA THR A 116 7.25 -6.46 9.07
C THR A 116 5.78 -6.61 8.69
N LYS A 117 5.28 -5.63 7.93
CA LYS A 117 3.90 -5.45 7.53
C LYS A 117 3.88 -5.21 6.02
N GLY A 118 3.06 -6.00 5.33
CA GLY A 118 2.78 -5.74 3.92
C GLY A 118 1.77 -4.61 3.74
N MET A 119 1.76 -4.02 2.55
CA MET A 119 0.75 -3.02 2.18
C MET A 119 0.34 -3.16 0.73
N ASN A 120 -0.90 -2.78 0.41
CA ASN A 120 -1.40 -2.71 -0.95
C ASN A 120 -1.57 -1.25 -1.35
N ILE A 121 -1.03 -0.91 -2.51
CA ILE A 121 -1.12 0.42 -3.12
C ILE A 121 -1.97 0.28 -4.39
N CYS A 122 -3.12 0.95 -4.40
CA CYS A 122 -4.04 0.98 -5.52
C CYS A 122 -3.96 2.34 -6.23
N ILE A 123 -3.42 2.32 -7.44
CA ILE A 123 -3.32 3.48 -8.32
C ILE A 123 -4.56 3.48 -9.21
N THR A 124 -5.48 4.39 -8.90
CA THR A 124 -6.68 4.64 -9.69
C THR A 124 -6.38 5.65 -10.77
N THR A 125 -6.74 5.33 -12.02
CA THR A 125 -6.54 6.21 -13.17
C THR A 125 -7.88 6.53 -13.85
N THR A 126 -7.86 7.45 -14.80
CA THR A 126 -9.00 7.72 -15.69
C THR A 126 -8.97 6.88 -16.96
N ALA A 127 -7.95 6.01 -17.13
CA ALA A 127 -7.85 5.11 -18.26
C ALA A 127 -9.06 4.16 -18.28
N LYS A 128 -9.48 3.74 -19.48
CA LYS A 128 -10.59 2.80 -19.64
C LYS A 128 -10.12 1.37 -19.85
N THR A 129 -8.85 1.20 -20.21
CA THR A 129 -8.25 -0.09 -20.53
C THR A 129 -6.90 -0.26 -19.81
N ASP A 130 -6.50 -1.51 -19.61
CA ASP A 130 -5.20 -1.83 -19.01
C ASP A 130 -4.03 -1.37 -19.87
N ALA A 131 -4.19 -1.35 -21.20
CA ALA A 131 -3.19 -0.85 -22.12
C ALA A 131 -2.92 0.64 -21.90
N GLU A 132 -3.98 1.45 -21.78
CA GLU A 132 -3.88 2.88 -21.46
C GLU A 132 -3.29 3.11 -20.06
N GLY A 133 -3.77 2.38 -19.06
CA GLY A 133 -3.27 2.48 -17.69
C GLY A 133 -1.79 2.11 -17.57
N MET A 134 -1.36 1.06 -18.28
CA MET A 134 0.04 0.63 -18.35
C MET A 134 0.90 1.65 -19.08
N ALA A 135 0.44 2.18 -20.22
CA ALA A 135 1.16 3.21 -20.96
C ALA A 135 1.36 4.47 -20.11
N LEU A 136 0.33 4.92 -19.39
CA LEU A 136 0.40 6.04 -18.46
C LEU A 136 1.47 5.80 -17.39
N LEU A 137 1.35 4.71 -16.63
CA LEU A 137 2.29 4.40 -15.55
C LEU A 137 3.72 4.21 -16.06
N LYS A 138 3.90 3.58 -17.22
CA LYS A 138 5.22 3.40 -17.83
C LYS A 138 5.86 4.75 -18.19
N ASN A 139 5.11 5.67 -18.78
CA ASN A 139 5.60 7.02 -19.10
C ASN A 139 5.85 7.88 -17.85
N MET A 140 5.16 7.59 -16.75
CA MET A 140 5.45 8.21 -15.44
C MET A 140 6.68 7.62 -14.74
N GLY A 141 7.34 6.61 -15.33
CA GLY A 141 8.56 6.02 -14.77
C GLY A 141 8.34 4.75 -13.93
N MET A 142 7.15 4.15 -13.97
CA MET A 142 6.89 2.90 -13.23
C MET A 142 7.80 1.78 -13.74
N PRO A 143 8.63 1.16 -12.87
CA PRO A 143 9.61 0.16 -13.26
C PRO A 143 8.95 -1.21 -13.47
N PHE A 144 8.22 -1.39 -14.57
CA PHE A 144 7.65 -2.68 -14.93
C PHE A 144 8.75 -3.70 -15.27
N ARG A 145 8.54 -4.95 -14.84
CA ARG A 145 9.42 -6.06 -15.22
C ARG A 145 9.36 -6.25 -16.73
N GLN A 146 10.52 -6.18 -17.39
CA GLN A 146 10.65 -6.54 -18.79
C GLN A 146 10.35 -8.04 -18.92
N GLN A 147 9.51 -8.40 -19.92
CA GLN A 147 9.17 -9.80 -20.21
C GLN A 147 10.41 -10.59 -20.60
#